data_AF-A0A959IB60-F1
#
_entry.id   AF-A0A959IB60-F1
#
_cell.length_a   1.000
_cell.length_b   1.000
_cell.length_c   1.000
_cell.angle_alpha   90.00
_cell.angle_beta   90.00
_cell.angle_gamma   90.00
#
_symmetry.space_group_name_H-M   'P 1'
#
loop_
_entity.id
_entity.type
_entity.pdbx_description
1 polymer ?
#
loop_
_entity_poly.entity_id
_entity_poly.type
_entity_poly.pdbx_seq_one_letter_code
_entity_poly.pdbx_strand_id
1 'polypeptide(L)'
;MNLRNNYFRIVLLFFLTISGRIFAQPICGTPEATRAELDFLLQNVKTLPVAERNNGTTCVPIQIWAFRQSDGTGGISQDALIRGLAYLNYNYLQAGIEFYYCGDPVYANDSDLYNFDGTAPDNDTESQLVSASG
;
A
#
# COMPACT_ATOMS: atom_id res chain seq x y z
N MET A 1 -9.95 -55.35 -8.76
CA MET A 1 -9.40 -53.97 -8.83
C MET A 1 -9.32 -53.56 -10.30
N ASN A 2 -10.11 -52.57 -10.73
CA ASN A 2 -10.31 -52.22 -12.14
C ASN A 2 -9.17 -51.33 -12.68
N LEU A 3 -8.18 -51.93 -13.36
CA LEU A 3 -7.02 -51.24 -13.94
C LEU A 3 -7.40 -50.02 -14.79
N ARG A 4 -8.54 -50.08 -15.49
CA ARG A 4 -9.04 -49.01 -16.37
C ARG A 4 -9.40 -47.72 -15.62
N ASN A 5 -9.89 -47.83 -14.38
CA ASN A 5 -10.27 -46.66 -13.57
C ASN A 5 -9.05 -45.97 -12.94
N ASN A 6 -7.98 -46.74 -12.70
CA ASN A 6 -6.72 -46.22 -12.17
C ASN A 6 -5.93 -45.48 -13.27
N TYR A 7 -5.98 -45.96 -14.51
CA TYR A 7 -5.35 -45.26 -15.64
C TYR A 7 -6.01 -43.91 -15.90
N PHE A 8 -7.35 -43.84 -15.89
CA PHE A 8 -8.08 -42.58 -16.04
C PHE A 8 -7.75 -41.57 -14.93
N ARG A 9 -7.62 -42.03 -13.67
CA ARG A 9 -7.21 -41.18 -12.53
C ARG A 9 -5.78 -40.66 -12.67
N ILE A 10 -4.85 -41.47 -13.16
CA ILE A 10 -3.45 -41.07 -13.38
C ILE A 10 -3.36 -40.04 -14.52
N VAL A 11 -4.09 -40.26 -15.62
CA VAL A 11 -4.14 -39.30 -16.74
C VAL A 11 -4.77 -37.97 -16.31
N LEU A 12 -5.84 -38.02 -15.50
CA LEU A 12 -6.48 -36.83 -14.94
C LEU A 12 -5.54 -36.04 -14.00
N LEU A 13 -4.80 -36.74 -13.13
CA LEU A 13 -3.80 -36.12 -12.25
C LEU A 13 -2.63 -35.50 -13.03
N PHE A 14 -2.24 -36.12 -14.15
CA PHE A 14 -1.17 -35.58 -15.01
C PHE A 14 -1.61 -34.32 -15.77
N PHE A 15 -2.88 -34.22 -16.17
CA PHE A 15 -3.41 -33.01 -16.82
C PHE A 15 -3.58 -31.82 -15.87
N LEU A 16 -3.90 -32.08 -14.59
CA LEU A 16 -4.08 -31.03 -13.58
C LEU A 16 -2.77 -30.36 -13.12
N THR A 17 -1.62 -31.01 -13.26
CA THR A 17 -0.32 -30.44 -12.84
C THR A 17 0.32 -29.53 -13.89
N ILE A 18 -0.14 -29.58 -15.16
CA ILE A 18 0.42 -28.78 -16.26
C ILE A 18 -0.16 -27.36 -16.28
N SER A 19 -1.32 -27.12 -15.65
CA SER A 19 -1.99 -25.81 -15.60
C SER A 19 -1.38 -24.82 -14.60
N GLY A 20 -0.35 -25.21 -13.84
CA GLY A 20 0.19 -24.45 -12.70
C GLY A 20 1.19 -23.34 -13.01
N ARG A 21 1.31 -22.86 -14.25
CA ARG A 21 2.28 -21.81 -14.62
C ARG A 21 1.61 -20.65 -15.36
N ILE A 22 0.64 -20.00 -14.72
CA ILE A 22 0.15 -18.70 -15.14
C ILE A 22 0.94 -17.64 -14.37
N PHE A 23 2.08 -17.20 -14.92
CA PHE A 23 2.73 -15.98 -14.47
C PHE A 23 1.93 -14.80 -15.06
N ALA A 24 0.91 -14.34 -14.34
CA ALA A 24 0.00 -13.28 -14.77
C ALA A 24 0.56 -11.85 -14.60
N GLN A 25 1.86 -11.70 -14.37
CA GLN A 25 2.49 -10.39 -14.22
C GLN A 25 3.74 -10.34 -15.09
N PRO A 26 3.78 -9.54 -16.17
CA PRO A 26 5.06 -9.07 -16.70
C PRO A 26 5.82 -8.36 -15.58
N ILE A 27 7.15 -8.30 -15.66
CA ILE A 27 8.00 -7.55 -14.71
C ILE A 27 7.39 -6.16 -14.49
N CYS A 28 6.75 -5.98 -13.34
CA CYS A 28 6.14 -4.73 -12.92
C CYS A 28 7.12 -4.08 -11.95
N GLY A 29 8.05 -3.34 -12.53
CA GLY A 29 9.06 -2.60 -11.80
C GLY A 29 9.80 -1.70 -12.76
N THR A 30 10.55 -0.75 -12.23
CA THR A 30 11.51 0.00 -13.02
C THR A 30 12.54 -1.01 -13.57
N PRO A 31 12.69 -1.15 -14.90
CA PRO A 31 13.70 -2.04 -15.46
C PRO A 31 15.09 -1.60 -14.99
N GLU A 32 16.04 -2.54 -14.90
CA GLU A 32 17.43 -2.18 -14.62
C GLU A 32 17.94 -1.21 -15.69
N ALA A 33 18.53 -0.10 -15.24
CA ALA A 33 19.10 0.90 -16.14
C ALA A 33 20.26 0.29 -16.94
N THR A 34 20.33 0.60 -18.23
CA THR A 34 21.46 0.23 -19.08
C THR A 34 22.72 0.99 -18.66
N ARG A 35 23.89 0.47 -19.04
CA ARG A 35 25.18 1.15 -18.75
C ARG A 35 25.23 2.57 -19.32
N ALA A 36 24.67 2.78 -20.51
CA ALA A 36 24.64 4.09 -21.14
C ALA A 36 23.74 5.08 -20.39
N GLU A 37 22.60 4.62 -19.88
CA GLU A 37 21.71 5.44 -19.04
C GLU A 37 22.36 5.75 -17.69
N LEU A 38 23.07 4.78 -17.10
CA LEU A 38 23.84 5.00 -15.87
C LEU A 38 24.96 6.03 -16.07
N ASP A 39 25.72 5.94 -17.16
CA ASP A 39 26.78 6.90 -17.49
C ASP A 39 26.21 8.29 -17.78
N PHE A 40 25.08 8.36 -18.49
CA PHE A 40 24.36 9.61 -18.72
C PHE A 40 23.91 10.25 -17.40
N LEU A 41 23.35 9.44 -16.48
CA LEU A 41 22.97 9.92 -15.15
C LEU A 41 24.19 10.42 -14.38
N LEU A 42 25.28 9.66 -14.33
CA LEU A 42 26.49 10.09 -13.61
C LEU A 42 27.12 11.36 -14.18
N GLN A 43 27.01 11.59 -15.49
CA GLN A 43 27.54 12.78 -16.15
C GLN A 43 26.61 14.01 -16.05
N ASN A 44 25.28 13.79 -15.97
CA ASN A 44 24.27 14.86 -15.99
C ASN A 44 23.56 15.06 -14.65
N VAL A 45 23.87 14.23 -13.65
CA VAL A 45 23.61 14.55 -12.25
C VAL A 45 24.41 15.80 -11.97
N LYS A 46 23.72 16.95 -12.00
CA LYS A 46 24.09 18.10 -11.17
C LYS A 46 24.44 17.47 -9.84
N THR A 47 25.65 17.69 -9.35
CA THR A 47 25.95 17.50 -7.93
C THR A 47 24.92 18.35 -7.21
N LEU A 48 23.80 17.74 -6.85
CA LEU A 48 22.86 18.33 -5.93
C LEU A 48 23.75 18.58 -4.73
N PRO A 49 23.98 19.84 -4.33
CA PRO A 49 24.71 20.11 -3.11
C PRO A 49 24.08 19.18 -2.09
N VAL A 50 24.89 18.28 -1.49
CA VAL A 50 24.45 17.21 -0.60
C VAL A 50 23.29 17.80 0.18
N ALA A 51 22.05 17.41 -0.17
CA ALA A 51 20.86 18.17 0.22
C ALA A 51 21.02 18.43 1.70
N GLU A 52 21.14 19.70 2.10
CA GLU A 52 21.70 20.04 3.41
C GLU A 52 21.06 19.11 4.42
N ARG A 53 21.87 18.18 4.93
CA ARG A 53 21.37 17.05 5.69
C ARG A 53 20.57 17.71 6.80
N ASN A 54 19.25 17.48 6.87
CA ASN A 54 18.38 18.13 7.84
C ASN A 54 19.12 18.16 9.19
N ASN A 55 19.55 19.33 9.64
CA ASN A 55 20.41 19.46 10.81
C ASN A 55 19.54 19.45 12.09
N GLY A 56 18.63 18.49 12.15
CA GLY A 56 17.55 18.38 13.12
C GLY A 56 16.43 17.46 12.63
N THR A 57 15.47 17.21 13.51
CA THR A 57 14.27 16.44 13.19
C THR A 57 13.24 17.35 12.53
N THR A 58 12.78 16.99 11.33
CA THR A 58 11.62 17.60 10.67
C THR A 58 10.35 17.00 11.26
N CYS A 59 9.59 17.79 12.01
CA CYS A 59 8.32 17.36 12.56
C CYS A 59 7.17 17.58 11.57
N VAL A 60 6.46 16.51 11.21
CA VAL A 60 5.35 16.53 10.26
C VAL A 60 4.03 16.29 11.00
N PRO A 61 3.14 17.29 11.09
CA PRO A 61 1.81 17.09 11.63
C PRO A 61 0.97 16.21 10.70
N ILE A 62 0.23 15.25 11.26
CA ILE A 62 -0.74 14.44 10.51
C ILE A 62 -2.09 14.45 11.22
N GLN A 63 -3.18 14.59 10.46
CA GLN A 63 -4.54 14.37 10.93
C GLN A 63 -5.00 13.02 10.41
N ILE A 64 -5.51 12.16 11.29
CA ILE A 64 -6.06 10.86 10.88
C ILE A 64 -7.56 10.96 10.79
N TRP A 65 -8.09 10.51 9.65
CA TRP A 65 -9.50 10.23 9.43
C TRP A 65 -9.66 8.73 9.22
N ALA A 66 -10.42 8.10 10.11
CA ALA A 66 -10.69 6.67 10.09
C ALA A 66 -12.17 6.44 9.81
N PHE A 67 -12.49 6.04 8.59
CA PHE A 67 -13.84 5.67 8.20
C PHE A 67 -14.22 4.30 8.76
N ARG A 68 -15.48 4.18 9.20
CA ARG A 68 -16.12 3.00 9.76
C ARG A 68 -17.46 2.78 9.07
N GLN A 69 -18.05 1.61 9.24
CA GLN A 69 -19.42 1.39 8.80
C GLN A 69 -20.36 2.39 9.48
N SER A 70 -21.49 2.70 8.84
CA SER A 70 -22.51 3.63 9.37
C SER A 70 -23.09 3.21 10.73
N ASP A 71 -22.98 1.92 11.10
CA ASP A 71 -23.36 1.39 12.41
C ASP A 71 -22.25 1.55 13.48
N GLY A 72 -21.13 2.18 13.13
CA GLY A 72 -19.97 2.40 13.99
C GLY A 72 -19.05 1.19 14.16
N THR A 73 -19.33 0.07 13.47
CA THR A 73 -18.51 -1.13 13.52
C THR A 73 -17.40 -1.12 12.46
N GLY A 74 -16.43 -2.02 12.63
CA GLY A 74 -15.26 -2.09 11.74
C GLY A 74 -14.29 -0.93 11.95
N GLY A 75 -13.44 -0.71 10.94
CA GLY A 75 -12.40 0.32 10.97
C GLY A 75 -11.24 0.02 11.93
N ILE A 76 -10.26 0.92 11.93
CA ILE A 76 -9.02 0.77 12.69
C ILE A 76 -9.20 1.22 14.14
N SER A 77 -8.63 0.47 15.09
CA SER A 77 -8.64 0.86 16.50
C SER A 77 -7.58 1.93 16.81
N GLN A 78 -7.79 2.68 17.89
CA GLN A 78 -6.82 3.69 18.33
C GLN A 78 -5.45 3.07 18.67
N ASP A 79 -5.44 1.89 19.29
CA ASP A 79 -4.18 1.17 19.58
C ASP A 79 -3.43 0.79 18.30
N ALA A 80 -4.14 0.42 17.25
CA ALA A 80 -3.53 0.12 15.95
C ALA A 80 -2.96 1.38 15.31
N LEU A 81 -3.64 2.52 15.41
CA LEU A 81 -3.11 3.81 14.98
C LEU A 81 -1.84 4.20 15.75
N ILE A 82 -1.83 4.09 17.07
CA ILE A 82 -0.65 4.38 17.90
C ILE A 82 0.54 3.51 17.49
N ARG A 83 0.32 2.21 17.30
CA ARG A 83 1.38 1.31 16.77
C ARG A 83 1.84 1.74 15.39
N GLY A 84 0.91 2.11 14.51
CA GLY A 84 1.22 2.61 13.17
C GLY A 84 2.12 3.85 13.21
N LEU A 85 1.82 4.82 14.08
CA LEU A 85 2.64 6.02 14.26
C LEU A 85 4.04 5.68 14.77
N ALA A 86 4.16 4.74 15.73
CA ALA A 86 5.46 4.29 16.22
C ALA A 86 6.29 3.64 15.11
N TYR A 87 5.68 2.78 14.28
CA TYR A 87 6.35 2.21 13.12
C TYR A 87 6.75 3.26 12.09
N LEU A 88 5.88 4.23 11.83
CA LEU A 88 6.16 5.32 10.89
C LEU A 88 7.42 6.09 11.36
N ASN A 89 7.46 6.52 12.62
CA ASN A 89 8.61 7.21 13.18
C ASN A 89 9.88 6.36 13.19
N TYR A 90 9.76 5.06 13.50
CA TYR A 90 10.90 4.15 13.45
C TYR A 90 11.52 4.05 12.05
N ASN A 91 10.69 3.94 11.01
CA ASN A 91 11.18 3.81 9.62
C ASN A 91 11.79 5.12 9.09
N TYR A 92 11.29 6.27 9.53
CA TYR A 92 11.76 7.58 9.06
C TYR A 92 12.80 8.23 9.96
N LEU A 93 13.22 7.55 11.04
CA LEU A 93 14.23 8.03 11.98
C LEU A 93 15.55 8.41 11.27
N GLN A 94 16.03 7.60 10.33
CA GLN A 94 17.28 7.88 9.60
C GLN A 94 17.16 9.08 8.65
N ALA A 95 15.96 9.40 8.19
CA ALA A 95 15.68 10.58 7.40
C ALA A 95 15.56 11.86 8.26
N GLY A 96 15.60 11.73 9.59
CA GLY A 96 15.39 12.83 10.51
C GLY A 96 13.97 13.39 10.40
N ILE A 97 12.96 12.53 10.22
CA ILE A 97 11.56 12.93 10.14
C ILE A 97 10.80 12.29 11.31
N GLU A 98 9.98 13.07 11.99
CA GLU A 98 9.09 12.64 13.06
C GLU A 98 7.67 13.08 12.75
N PHE A 99 6.73 12.16 12.82
CA PHE A 99 5.31 12.38 12.64
C PHE A 99 4.62 12.46 14.01
N TYR A 100 3.62 13.31 14.10
CA TYR A 100 2.78 13.45 15.29
C TYR A 100 1.35 13.80 14.91
N TYR A 101 0.39 13.42 15.75
CA TYR A 101 -1.01 13.76 15.50
C TYR A 101 -1.29 15.23 15.77
N CYS A 102 -1.84 15.94 14.78
CA CYS A 102 -2.34 17.30 14.94
C CYS A 102 -3.82 17.30 15.34
N GLY A 103 -4.11 16.74 16.51
CA GLY A 103 -5.47 16.52 17.01
C GLY A 103 -5.73 15.04 17.29
N ASP A 104 -6.91 14.74 17.81
CA ASP A 104 -7.33 13.34 17.98
C ASP A 104 -7.70 12.72 16.63
N PRO A 105 -7.49 11.40 16.43
CA PRO A 105 -8.01 10.70 15.27
C PRO A 105 -9.53 10.86 15.17
N VAL A 106 -10.01 11.28 14.01
CA VAL A 106 -11.45 11.43 13.76
C VAL A 106 -12.00 10.11 13.22
N TYR A 107 -13.09 9.66 13.83
CA TYR A 107 -13.80 8.47 13.39
C TYR A 107 -15.13 8.87 12.74
N ALA A 108 -15.22 8.68 11.43
CA ALA A 108 -16.40 8.99 10.64
C ALA A 108 -17.15 7.71 10.28
N ASN A 109 -18.45 7.66 10.54
CA ASN A 109 -19.29 6.49 10.26
C ASN A 109 -19.97 6.67 8.90
N ASP A 110 -19.32 6.18 7.85
CA ASP A 110 -19.79 6.27 6.48
C ASP A 110 -19.45 4.96 5.76
N SER A 111 -20.44 4.10 5.57
CA SER A 111 -20.25 2.81 4.91
C SER A 111 -19.81 2.93 3.45
N ASP A 112 -20.07 4.07 2.79
CA ASP A 112 -19.64 4.31 1.40
C ASP A 112 -18.13 4.50 1.38
N LEU A 113 -17.62 5.42 2.22
CA LEU A 113 -16.18 5.71 2.37
C LEU A 113 -15.39 4.62 3.12
N TYR A 114 -16.09 3.70 3.80
CA TYR A 114 -15.49 2.53 4.42
C TYR A 114 -15.23 1.39 3.43
N ASN A 115 -15.93 1.38 2.28
CA ASN A 115 -15.81 0.29 1.33
C ASN A 115 -14.50 0.38 0.55
N PHE A 116 -13.65 -0.63 0.65
CA PHE A 116 -12.38 -0.72 -0.09
C PHE A 116 -12.52 -1.47 -1.43
N ASP A 117 -13.74 -1.90 -1.79
CA ASP A 117 -14.01 -2.62 -3.03
C ASP A 117 -14.19 -1.66 -4.21
N GLY A 118 -13.11 -1.43 -4.97
CA GLY A 118 -13.13 -0.63 -6.19
C GLY A 118 -13.88 -1.26 -7.37
N THR A 119 -14.55 -2.40 -7.19
CA THR A 119 -15.46 -2.99 -8.20
C THR A 119 -16.93 -2.67 -7.95
N ALA A 120 -17.27 -2.19 -6.76
CA ALA A 120 -18.56 -1.56 -6.52
C ALA A 120 -18.66 -0.26 -7.33
N PRO A 121 -19.86 0.18 -7.74
CA PRO A 121 -20.03 1.50 -8.33
C PRO A 121 -19.50 2.52 -7.33
N ASP A 122 -18.36 3.11 -7.66
CA ASP A 122 -17.75 4.17 -6.90
C ASP A 122 -18.64 5.42 -7.07
N ASN A 123 -19.49 5.65 -6.08
CA ASN A 123 -20.32 6.85 -6.00
C ASN A 123 -19.69 7.87 -5.05
N ASP A 124 -18.46 7.62 -4.59
CA ASP A 124 -17.73 8.59 -3.81
C ASP A 124 -17.14 9.64 -4.76
N THR A 125 -17.14 10.88 -4.29
CA THR A 125 -16.55 12.01 -4.99
C THR A 125 -15.69 12.76 -4.01
N GLU A 126 -14.66 13.44 -4.51
CA GLU A 126 -13.81 14.32 -3.69
C GLU A 126 -14.65 15.36 -2.91
N SER A 127 -15.81 15.76 -3.43
CA SER A 127 -16.75 16.64 -2.73
C SER A 127 -17.37 15.97 -1.49
N GLN A 128 -17.68 14.68 -1.55
CA GLN A 128 -18.19 13.91 -0.40
C GLN A 128 -17.11 13.75 0.66
N LEU A 129 -15.85 13.46 0.26
CA LEU A 129 -14.71 13.39 1.17
C LEU A 129 -14.48 14.70 1.93
N VAL A 130 -14.51 15.84 1.22
CA VAL A 130 -14.35 17.16 1.86
C VAL A 130 -15.51 17.47 2.82
N SER A 131 -16.74 17.07 2.49
CA SER A 131 -17.90 17.27 3.37
C SER A 131 -17.90 16.37 4.61
N ALA A 132 -17.39 15.13 4.47
CA ALA A 132 -17.27 14.20 5.57
C ALA A 132 -16.09 14.54 6.50
N SER A 133 -15.08 15.25 5.98
CA SER A 133 -13.89 15.68 6.72
C SER A 133 -14.02 17.04 7.42
N GLY A 134 -15.25 17.55 7.53
CA GLY A 134 -15.60 18.85 8.13
C GLY A 134 -15.10 19.05 9.56
#